data_AF-A0A1Y3B8D9-F1
#
_entry.id   AF-A0A1Y3B8D9-F1
#
_cell.length_a   1.000
_cell.length_b   1.000
_cell.length_c   1.000
_cell.angle_alpha   90.00
_cell.angle_beta   90.00
_cell.angle_gamma   90.00
#
_symmetry.space_group_name_H-M   'P 1'
#
loop_
_entity.id
_entity.type
_entity.pdbx_description
1 polymer ?
#
loop_
_entity_poly.entity_id
_entity_poly.type
_entity_poly.pdbx_seq_one_letter_code
_entity_poly.pdbx_strand_id
1 'polypeptide(L)'
;MLFQIDEFKQAKRIGLYLSMDGKEIDTLPILRHCLQNGKQCFVPRYSPNNPMMEMLQIKSWQDYEQMPIEPKYRIKQPSLNDDDDSIKRIDALKSNGLDLILVPGVAFTRTGLRLGHGKGYYDRWLNECRRLSQTIEHYHYPMTIGLAFSQQIIDELPVNEFDVQIDRILYCQ
;
A
#
# COMPACT_ATOMS: atom_id res chain seq x y z
N MET A 1 10.13 14.34 5.77
CA MET A 1 9.86 14.47 4.33
C MET A 1 8.43 14.10 3.97
N LEU A 2 7.96 12.85 4.16
CA LEU A 2 6.59 12.44 3.78
C LEU A 2 5.50 13.35 4.37
N PHE A 3 5.55 13.70 5.66
CA PHE A 3 4.50 14.53 6.28
C PHE A 3 4.48 15.99 5.80
N GLN A 4 5.48 16.41 5.01
CA GLN A 4 5.62 17.78 4.53
C GLN A 4 5.12 17.97 3.10
N ILE A 5 4.92 16.89 2.34
CA ILE A 5 4.41 16.98 0.97
C ILE A 5 2.89 17.15 0.96
N ASP A 6 2.37 17.93 0.03
CA ASP A 6 0.97 18.34 0.04
C ASP A 6 0.02 17.19 -0.32
N GLU A 7 0.47 16.27 -1.17
CA GLU A 7 -0.26 15.05 -1.53
C GLU A 7 -0.59 14.23 -0.28
N PHE A 8 0.37 14.07 0.65
CA PHE A 8 0.14 13.36 1.90
C PHE A 8 -0.75 14.14 2.88
N LYS A 9 -0.57 15.47 2.98
CA LYS A 9 -1.39 16.31 3.86
C LYS A 9 -2.86 16.27 3.45
N GLN A 10 -3.13 16.39 2.15
CA GLN A 10 -4.49 16.45 1.59
C GLN A 10 -5.17 15.08 1.52
N ALA A 11 -4.41 13.99 1.37
CA ALA A 11 -4.97 12.63 1.32
C ALA A 11 -5.77 12.28 2.60
N LYS A 12 -7.00 11.81 2.42
CA LYS A 12 -7.89 11.34 3.49
C LYS A 12 -7.90 9.82 3.58
N ARG A 13 -7.75 9.13 2.45
CA ARG A 13 -7.73 7.67 2.31
C ARG A 13 -6.34 7.22 1.87
N ILE A 14 -5.60 6.62 2.80
CA ILE A 14 -4.19 6.28 2.61
C ILE A 14 -4.01 4.77 2.70
N GLY A 15 -3.48 4.18 1.64
CA GLY A 15 -2.97 2.81 1.64
C GLY A 15 -1.52 2.77 2.11
N LEU A 16 -1.18 1.81 2.94
CA LEU A 16 0.21 1.56 3.34
C LEU A 16 0.45 0.06 3.56
N TYR A 17 1.65 -0.39 3.26
CA TYR A 17 2.10 -1.72 3.64
C TYR A 17 2.43 -1.77 5.13
N LEU A 18 2.46 -2.96 5.71
CA LEU A 18 3.03 -3.22 7.03
C LEU A 18 4.40 -3.87 6.80
N SER A 19 5.45 -3.19 7.24
CA SER A 19 6.83 -3.46 6.83
C SER A 19 7.34 -4.83 7.25
N MET A 20 8.00 -5.51 6.31
CA MET A 20 8.81 -6.69 6.62
C MET A 20 10.08 -6.29 7.38
N ASP A 21 10.39 -7.02 8.45
CA ASP A 21 11.56 -6.75 9.30
C ASP A 21 12.87 -6.71 8.51
N GLY A 22 13.62 -5.61 8.68
CA GLY A 22 14.93 -5.37 8.08
C GLY A 22 14.99 -5.22 6.56
N LYS A 23 13.86 -5.21 5.83
CA LYS A 23 13.83 -5.17 4.36
C LYS A 23 13.17 -3.94 3.77
N GLU A 24 12.30 -3.29 4.54
CA GLU A 24 11.45 -2.19 4.09
C GLU A 24 11.49 -1.06 5.11
N ILE A 25 11.21 0.16 4.67
CA ILE A 25 11.02 1.30 5.59
C ILE A 25 9.84 0.98 6.52
N ASP A 26 10.03 1.17 7.82
CA ASP A 26 8.99 0.98 8.82
C ASP A 26 7.87 2.03 8.64
N THR A 27 6.68 1.54 8.30
CA THR A 27 5.48 2.35 8.07
C THR A 27 4.57 2.41 9.29
N LEU A 28 4.88 1.71 10.37
CA LEU A 28 4.06 1.70 11.57
C LEU A 28 3.93 3.09 12.23
N PRO A 29 4.99 3.93 12.30
CA PRO A 29 4.86 5.31 12.75
C PRO A 29 3.94 6.15 11.86
N ILE A 30 3.91 5.87 10.55
CA ILE A 30 3.03 6.54 9.58
C ILE A 30 1.58 6.12 9.82
N LEU A 31 1.31 4.82 10.01
CA LEU A 31 -0.02 4.31 10.35
C LEU A 31 -0.57 5.03 11.59
N ARG A 32 0.24 5.07 12.65
CA ARG A 32 -0.14 5.70 13.93
C ARG A 32 -0.46 7.18 13.74
N HIS A 33 0.39 7.91 13.00
CA HIS A 33 0.17 9.31 12.68
C HIS A 33 -1.13 9.51 11.90
N CYS A 34 -1.38 8.71 10.86
CA CYS A 34 -2.59 8.83 10.05
C CYS A 34 -3.86 8.61 10.88
N LEU A 35 -3.90 7.55 11.69
CA LEU A 35 -5.04 7.25 12.57
C LEU A 35 -5.28 8.37 13.60
N GLN A 36 -4.22 8.93 14.18
CA GLN A 36 -4.32 10.05 15.13
C GLN A 36 -4.83 11.35 14.48
N ASN A 37 -4.61 11.52 13.19
CA ASN A 37 -5.05 12.69 12.43
C ASN A 37 -6.35 12.44 11.63
N GLY A 38 -7.11 11.41 12.00
CA GLY A 38 -8.43 11.13 11.41
C GLY A 38 -8.42 10.67 9.96
N LYS A 39 -7.26 10.24 9.43
CA LYS A 39 -7.15 9.68 8.08
C LYS A 39 -7.61 8.22 8.08
N GLN A 40 -8.30 7.81 7.03
CA GLN A 40 -8.70 6.42 6.82
C GLN A 40 -7.51 5.63 6.28
N CYS A 41 -7.08 4.61 7.01
CA CYS A 41 -5.89 3.81 6.68
C CYS A 41 -6.29 2.44 6.14
N PHE A 42 -5.63 2.01 5.07
CA PHE A 42 -5.86 0.73 4.43
C PHE A 42 -4.55 -0.06 4.35
N VAL A 43 -4.61 -1.35 4.70
CA VAL A 43 -3.45 -2.25 4.66
C VAL A 43 -3.73 -3.46 3.79
N PRO A 44 -2.69 -4.07 3.18
CA PRO A 44 -2.87 -5.23 2.35
C PRO A 44 -3.29 -6.45 3.17
N ARG A 45 -4.24 -7.23 2.64
CA ARG A 45 -4.51 -8.62 3.03
C ARG A 45 -4.16 -9.52 1.86
N TYR A 46 -3.29 -10.50 2.11
CA TYR A 46 -2.93 -11.51 1.11
C TYR A 46 -3.67 -12.82 1.40
N SER A 47 -4.20 -13.43 0.34
CA SER A 47 -4.89 -14.73 0.42
C SER A 47 -4.14 -15.77 -0.40
N PRO A 48 -3.97 -17.01 0.10
CA PRO A 48 -3.23 -18.06 -0.62
C PRO A 48 -3.77 -18.36 -2.03
N ASN A 49 -5.09 -18.24 -2.20
CA ASN A 49 -5.80 -18.60 -3.43
C ASN A 49 -6.23 -17.38 -4.26
N ASN A 50 -5.81 -16.17 -3.91
CA ASN A 50 -6.14 -14.96 -4.65
C ASN A 50 -4.86 -14.18 -5.02
N PRO A 51 -4.53 -14.08 -6.32
CA PRO A 51 -3.39 -13.27 -6.75
C PRO A 51 -3.66 -11.76 -6.63
N MET A 52 -4.92 -11.34 -6.53
CA MET A 52 -5.31 -9.97 -6.20
C MET A 52 -5.27 -9.78 -4.69
N MET A 53 -4.47 -8.83 -4.23
CA MET A 53 -4.51 -8.43 -2.83
C MET A 53 -5.71 -7.53 -2.56
N GLU A 54 -6.21 -7.54 -1.34
CA GLU A 54 -7.22 -6.57 -0.90
C GLU A 54 -6.55 -5.47 -0.08
N MET A 55 -7.03 -4.24 -0.20
CA MET A 55 -6.58 -3.12 0.62
C MET A 55 -7.71 -2.79 1.59
N LEU A 56 -7.60 -3.27 2.82
CA LEU A 56 -8.69 -3.27 3.79
C LEU A 56 -8.49 -2.21 4.86
N GLN A 57 -9.57 -1.55 5.23
CA GLN A 57 -9.53 -0.48 6.22
C GLN A 57 -9.19 -1.01 7.63
N ILE A 58 -8.27 -0.31 8.29
CA ILE A 58 -8.03 -0.41 9.73
C ILE A 58 -8.95 0.59 10.45
N LYS A 59 -9.69 0.11 11.45
CA LYS A 59 -10.68 0.88 12.20
C LYS A 59 -10.05 1.74 13.30
N SER A 60 -8.97 1.27 13.92
CA SER A 60 -8.27 1.97 15.02
C SER A 60 -6.87 1.41 15.26
N TRP A 61 -6.11 2.03 16.17
CA TRP A 61 -4.83 1.48 16.61
C TRP A 61 -5.00 0.13 17.33
N GLN A 62 -6.03 0.01 18.17
CA GLN A 62 -6.36 -1.25 18.86
C GLN A 62 -6.71 -2.36 17.87
N ASP A 63 -7.41 -2.03 16.78
CA ASP A 63 -7.69 -2.96 15.69
C ASP A 63 -6.39 -3.48 15.07
N TYR A 64 -5.43 -2.61 14.76
CA TYR A 64 -4.09 -3.02 14.31
C TYR A 64 -3.38 -3.93 15.34
N GLU A 65 -3.46 -3.61 16.63
CA GLU A 65 -2.81 -4.40 17.69
C GLU A 65 -3.33 -5.83 17.75
N GLN A 66 -4.63 -6.03 17.49
CA GLN A 66 -5.30 -7.32 17.54
C GLN A 66 -5.20 -8.13 16.24
N MET A 67 -4.71 -7.54 15.14
CA MET A 67 -4.58 -8.26 13.87
C MET A 67 -3.64 -9.47 14.00
N PRO A 68 -3.99 -10.62 13.40
CA PRO A 68 -3.13 -11.79 13.36
C PRO A 68 -1.87 -11.52 12.54
N ILE A 69 -0.84 -12.30 12.80
CA ILE A 69 0.38 -12.32 12.00
C ILE A 69 0.19 -13.35 10.87
N GLU A 70 0.40 -12.91 9.64
CA GLU A 70 0.46 -13.80 8.48
C GLU A 70 1.77 -14.60 8.51
N PRO A 71 1.72 -15.94 8.43
CA PRO A 71 2.88 -16.78 8.70
C PRO A 71 3.99 -16.69 7.64
N LYS A 72 3.67 -16.46 6.37
CA LYS A 72 4.63 -16.49 5.26
C LYS A 72 5.55 -15.27 5.24
N TYR A 73 4.98 -14.08 5.44
CA TYR A 73 5.67 -12.80 5.40
C TYR A 73 5.99 -12.28 6.81
N ARG A 74 5.41 -12.89 7.85
CA ARG A 74 5.57 -12.51 9.26
C ARG A 74 5.20 -11.07 9.57
N ILE A 75 4.20 -10.56 8.85
CA ILE A 75 3.63 -9.22 9.04
C ILE A 75 2.20 -9.36 9.57
N LYS A 76 1.71 -8.35 10.28
CA LYS A 76 0.28 -8.30 10.61
C LYS A 76 -0.54 -8.09 9.34
N GLN A 77 -1.71 -8.70 9.28
CA GLN A 77 -2.71 -8.37 8.28
C GLN A 77 -4.12 -8.63 8.83
N PRO A 78 -5.17 -8.03 8.24
CA PRO A 78 -6.54 -8.38 8.55
C PRO A 78 -6.84 -9.88 8.41
N SER A 79 -7.70 -10.42 9.26
CA SER A 79 -7.97 -11.85 9.29
C SER A 79 -8.68 -12.29 8.00
N LEU A 80 -8.44 -13.53 7.57
CA LEU A 80 -9.24 -14.16 6.51
C LEU A 80 -10.67 -14.46 6.98
N ASN A 81 -10.89 -14.56 8.29
CA ASN A 81 -12.22 -14.75 8.87
C ASN A 81 -13.02 -13.44 9.00
N ASP A 82 -12.42 -12.29 8.69
CA ASP A 82 -13.11 -10.98 8.71
C ASP A 82 -14.13 -10.84 7.55
N ASP A 83 -14.38 -11.90 6.79
CA ASP A 83 -15.36 -11.96 5.69
C ASP A 83 -16.80 -12.21 6.17
N ASP A 84 -17.00 -12.49 7.47
CA ASP A 84 -18.33 -12.50 8.09
C ASP A 84 -18.92 -11.07 8.15
N ASP A 85 -20.21 -10.93 7.84
CA ASP A 85 -20.89 -9.63 7.67
C ASP A 85 -20.85 -8.76 8.95
N SER A 86 -20.62 -9.37 10.12
CA SER A 86 -20.48 -8.68 11.40
C SER A 86 -19.16 -7.89 11.57
N ILE A 87 -18.10 -8.26 10.84
CA ILE A 87 -16.74 -7.68 10.97
C ILE A 87 -16.23 -7.08 9.66
N LYS A 88 -16.88 -7.38 8.54
CA LYS A 88 -16.51 -7.00 7.17
C LYS A 88 -15.86 -5.63 7.06
N ARG A 89 -14.60 -5.65 6.64
CA ARG A 89 -13.79 -4.44 6.44
C ARG A 89 -14.13 -3.80 5.10
N ILE A 90 -14.00 -2.49 5.04
CA ILE A 90 -14.12 -1.74 3.78
C ILE A 90 -12.88 -2.03 2.94
N ASP A 91 -13.10 -2.54 1.74
CA ASP A 91 -12.09 -2.73 0.71
C ASP A 91 -11.99 -1.47 -0.16
N ALA A 92 -10.78 -0.96 -0.35
CA ALA A 92 -10.53 0.24 -1.15
C ALA A 92 -10.95 0.07 -2.62
N LEU A 93 -10.78 -1.12 -3.22
CA LEU A 93 -11.19 -1.35 -4.62
C LEU A 93 -12.71 -1.36 -4.78
N LYS A 94 -13.43 -1.84 -3.77
CA LYS A 94 -14.89 -1.98 -3.77
C LYS A 94 -15.61 -0.74 -3.22
N SER A 95 -14.86 0.32 -2.91
CA SER A 95 -15.36 1.59 -2.40
C SER A 95 -14.73 2.75 -3.17
N ASN A 96 -14.58 3.94 -2.56
CA ASN A 96 -14.08 5.16 -3.20
C ASN A 96 -12.55 5.19 -3.42
N GLY A 97 -11.91 4.04 -3.67
CA GLY A 97 -10.47 3.98 -3.95
C GLY A 97 -9.60 4.49 -2.80
N LEU A 98 -8.43 5.00 -3.14
CA LEU A 98 -7.48 5.67 -2.25
C LEU A 98 -7.07 7.02 -2.85
N ASP A 99 -6.73 7.98 -2.00
CA ASP A 99 -6.12 9.23 -2.45
C ASP A 99 -4.61 9.05 -2.66
N LEU A 100 -3.99 8.23 -1.81
CA LEU A 100 -2.54 7.97 -1.81
C LEU A 100 -2.26 6.54 -1.37
N ILE A 101 -1.25 5.91 -1.97
CA ILE A 101 -0.74 4.60 -1.54
C ILE A 101 0.78 4.63 -1.41
N LEU A 102 1.27 4.15 -0.26
CA LEU A 102 2.68 3.86 -0.04
C LEU A 102 2.99 2.46 -0.57
N VAL A 103 3.90 2.39 -1.53
CA VAL A 103 4.22 1.15 -2.27
C VAL A 103 5.59 0.62 -1.83
N PRO A 104 5.67 -0.62 -1.30
CA PRO A 104 6.94 -1.23 -0.93
C PRO A 104 7.69 -1.73 -2.17
N GLY A 105 9.00 -1.87 -2.04
CA GLY A 105 9.88 -2.38 -3.08
C GLY A 105 11.24 -2.80 -2.53
N VAL A 106 11.88 -3.69 -3.26
CA VAL A 106 13.27 -4.13 -3.03
C VAL A 106 14.24 -3.09 -3.59
N ALA A 107 13.93 -2.55 -4.78
CA ALA A 107 14.72 -1.53 -5.43
C ALA A 107 13.81 -0.56 -6.22
N PHE A 108 14.32 0.65 -6.45
CA PHE A 108 13.63 1.70 -7.19
C PHE A 108 14.62 2.47 -8.07
N THR A 109 14.16 2.99 -9.21
CA THR A 109 14.91 3.97 -10.00
C THR A 109 14.40 5.37 -9.73
N ARG A 110 15.23 6.41 -9.92
CA ARG A 110 14.79 7.81 -9.74
C ARG A 110 13.60 8.21 -10.65
N THR A 111 13.37 7.47 -11.71
CA THR A 111 12.26 7.68 -12.65
C THR A 111 10.94 7.06 -12.19
N GLY A 112 10.91 6.29 -11.10
CA GLY A 112 9.69 5.65 -10.60
C GLY A 112 9.53 4.19 -10.98
N LEU A 113 10.54 3.54 -11.58
CA LEU A 113 10.50 2.08 -11.75
C LEU A 113 10.74 1.43 -10.39
N ARG A 114 10.13 0.25 -10.19
CA ARG A 114 10.10 -0.44 -8.90
C ARG A 114 10.25 -1.94 -9.11
N LEU A 115 11.13 -2.56 -8.31
CA LEU A 115 11.26 -4.00 -8.21
C LEU A 115 10.56 -4.48 -6.93
N GLY A 116 9.50 -5.27 -7.08
CA GLY A 116 8.85 -5.93 -5.94
C GLY A 116 9.47 -7.28 -5.56
N HIS A 117 8.87 -7.98 -4.60
CA HIS A 117 9.28 -9.34 -4.19
C HIS A 117 8.86 -10.45 -5.20
N GLY A 118 8.60 -10.11 -6.45
CA GLY A 118 8.34 -11.06 -7.55
C GLY A 118 6.93 -11.66 -7.63
N LYS A 119 5.98 -11.29 -6.76
CA LYS A 119 4.59 -11.80 -6.84
C LYS A 119 3.63 -10.91 -7.62
N GLY A 120 3.97 -9.65 -7.89
CA GLY A 120 3.15 -8.73 -8.68
C GLY A 120 1.83 -8.32 -8.03
N TYR A 121 1.73 -8.36 -6.69
CA TYR A 121 0.50 -7.97 -5.97
C TYR A 121 0.14 -6.50 -6.20
N TYR A 122 1.12 -5.59 -6.03
CA TYR A 122 0.92 -4.16 -6.23
C TYR A 122 0.65 -3.83 -7.69
N ASP A 123 1.34 -4.46 -8.63
CA ASP A 123 1.16 -4.21 -10.06
C ASP A 123 -0.25 -4.60 -10.52
N ARG A 124 -0.75 -5.76 -10.08
CA ARG A 124 -2.15 -6.16 -10.34
C ARG A 124 -3.16 -5.21 -9.69
N TRP A 125 -2.94 -4.83 -8.44
CA TRP A 125 -3.85 -3.94 -7.72
C TRP A 125 -3.91 -2.53 -8.35
N LEU A 126 -2.75 -1.98 -8.71
CA LEU A 126 -2.65 -0.67 -9.36
C LEU A 126 -3.25 -0.69 -10.77
N ASN A 127 -3.05 -1.74 -11.55
CA ASN A 127 -3.70 -1.88 -12.86
C ASN A 127 -5.23 -1.93 -12.71
N GLU A 128 -5.75 -2.59 -11.68
CA GLU A 128 -7.19 -2.58 -11.39
C GLU A 128 -7.68 -1.18 -10.98
N CYS A 129 -6.94 -0.44 -10.14
CA CYS A 129 -7.27 0.96 -9.86
C CYS A 129 -7.30 1.82 -11.13
N ARG A 130 -6.36 1.62 -12.06
CA ARG A 130 -6.33 2.32 -13.34
C ARG A 130 -7.58 2.00 -14.16
N ARG A 131 -7.95 0.72 -14.27
CA ARG A 131 -9.17 0.28 -14.95
C ARG A 131 -10.42 0.90 -14.32
N LEU A 132 -10.52 0.89 -12.99
CA LEU A 132 -11.66 1.46 -12.25
C LEU A 132 -11.75 2.99 -12.47
N SER A 133 -10.62 3.70 -12.46
CA SER A 133 -10.59 5.16 -12.69
C SER A 133 -11.07 5.58 -14.09
N GLN A 134 -11.04 4.67 -15.05
CA GLN A 134 -11.52 4.89 -16.41
C GLN A 134 -12.98 4.49 -16.60
N THR A 135 -13.56 3.75 -15.65
CA THR A 135 -14.89 3.12 -15.81
C THR A 135 -15.92 3.61 -14.80
N ILE A 136 -15.48 4.09 -13.63
CA ILE A 136 -16.36 4.58 -12.56
C ILE A 136 -16.16 6.09 -12.43
N GLU A 137 -17.26 6.84 -12.58
CA GLU A 137 -17.26 8.29 -12.38
C GLU A 137 -16.82 8.65 -10.95
N HIS A 138 -15.96 9.66 -10.83
CA HIS A 138 -15.37 10.10 -9.56
C HIS A 138 -14.45 9.08 -8.86
N TYR A 139 -14.11 7.96 -9.50
CA TYR A 139 -13.02 7.11 -9.04
C TYR A 139 -11.70 7.63 -9.62
N HIS A 140 -10.74 7.97 -8.76
CA HIS A 140 -9.45 8.49 -9.18
C HIS A 140 -8.33 7.47 -8.93
N TYR A 141 -7.34 7.47 -9.82
CA TYR A 141 -6.11 6.71 -9.59
C TYR A 141 -5.35 7.33 -8.41
N PRO A 142 -4.87 6.53 -7.43
CA PRO A 142 -4.20 7.07 -6.26
C PRO A 142 -2.81 7.63 -6.60
N MET A 143 -2.37 8.64 -5.86
CA MET A 143 -0.96 9.04 -5.85
C MET A 143 -0.11 7.89 -5.31
N THR A 144 0.87 7.41 -6.08
CA THR A 144 1.73 6.29 -5.70
C THR A 144 3.10 6.78 -5.23
N ILE A 145 3.47 6.44 -3.99
CA ILE A 145 4.74 6.88 -3.40
C ILE A 145 5.54 5.67 -2.91
N GLY A 146 6.74 5.50 -3.46
CA GLY A 146 7.74 4.55 -2.97
C GLY A 146 8.50 5.14 -1.79
N LEU A 147 8.62 4.36 -0.70
CA LEU A 147 9.51 4.67 0.41
C LEU A 147 10.73 3.74 0.33
N ALA A 148 11.93 4.31 0.33
CA ALA A 148 13.16 3.57 0.10
C ALA A 148 14.30 4.00 1.02
N PHE A 149 15.18 3.08 1.36
CA PHE A 149 16.53 3.43 1.80
C PHE A 149 17.38 3.86 0.60
N SER A 150 18.39 4.68 0.83
CA SER A 150 19.29 5.17 -0.22
C SER A 150 19.95 4.03 -1.01
N GLN A 151 20.26 2.91 -0.34
CA GLN A 151 20.83 1.68 -0.91
C GLN A 151 19.87 0.95 -1.85
N GLN A 152 18.57 1.25 -1.80
CA GLN A 152 17.56 0.68 -2.69
C GLN A 152 17.36 1.51 -3.96
N ILE A 153 18.01 2.68 -4.06
CA ILE A 153 17.96 3.49 -5.28
C ILE A 153 19.08 3.04 -6.22
N ILE A 154 18.68 2.54 -7.39
CA ILE A 154 19.60 2.08 -8.43
C ILE A 154 19.29 2.79 -9.76
N ASP A 155 20.23 2.74 -10.70
CA ASP A 155 20.09 3.50 -11.94
C ASP A 155 19.11 2.84 -12.92
N GLU A 156 19.12 1.51 -13.01
CA GLU A 156 18.30 0.74 -13.95
C GLU A 156 17.67 -0.49 -13.30
N LEU A 157 16.48 -0.85 -13.77
CA LEU A 157 15.76 -2.06 -13.37
C LEU A 157 15.28 -2.81 -14.61
N PRO A 158 15.34 -4.15 -14.62
CA PRO A 158 14.64 -4.93 -15.62
C PRO A 158 13.13 -4.77 -15.38
N VAL A 159 12.41 -4.29 -16.39
CA VAL A 159 10.96 -4.13 -16.35
C VAL A 159 10.30 -4.85 -17.51
N ASN A 160 9.05 -5.24 -17.32
CA ASN A 160 8.17 -5.83 -18.33
C ASN A 160 6.88 -5.00 -18.46
N GLU A 161 6.02 -5.38 -19.41
CA GLU A 161 4.76 -4.68 -19.72
C GLU A 161 3.73 -4.66 -18.58
N PHE A 162 3.86 -5.56 -17.59
CA PHE A 162 2.97 -5.64 -16.44
C PHE A 162 3.42 -4.78 -15.26
N ASP A 163 4.67 -4.29 -15.28
CA ASP A 163 5.22 -3.49 -14.18
C ASP A 163 4.64 -2.08 -14.19
N VAL A 164 4.15 -1.62 -13.03
CA VAL A 164 3.54 -0.30 -12.90
C VAL A 164 4.57 0.69 -12.34
N GLN A 165 4.90 1.69 -13.15
CA GLN A 165 5.70 2.84 -12.72
C GLN A 165 4.93 3.67 -11.68
N ILE A 166 5.62 4.08 -10.63
CA ILE A 166 5.07 4.91 -9.54
C ILE A 166 5.40 6.39 -9.74
N ASP A 167 4.58 7.26 -9.14
CA ASP A 167 4.62 8.71 -9.37
C ASP A 167 5.80 9.38 -8.67
N ARG A 168 6.13 8.93 -7.45
CA ARG A 168 7.14 9.58 -6.61
C ARG A 168 7.92 8.60 -5.76
N ILE A 169 9.20 8.88 -5.55
CA ILE A 169 10.04 8.13 -4.61
C ILE A 169 10.60 9.08 -3.57
N LEU A 170 10.46 8.68 -2.32
CA LEU A 170 11.03 9.35 -1.15
C LEU A 170 12.03 8.39 -0.53
N TYR A 171 13.28 8.84 -0.36
CA TYR A 171 14.32 8.01 0.24
C TYR A 171 15.08 8.72 1.37
N CYS A 172 15.57 7.92 2.32
CA CYS A 172 16.41 8.38 3.42
C CYS A 172 17.75 7.65 3.43
N GLN A 173 18.75 8.24 4.09
CA GLN A 173 20.06 7.62 4.30
C GLN A 173 19.98 6.45 5.27
#